data_AF-A0A2G0YRG8-F1
#
_entry.id   AF-A0A2G0YRG8-F1
#
_cell.length_a   1.000
_cell.length_b   1.000
_cell.length_c   1.000
_cell.angle_alpha   90.00
_cell.angle_beta   90.00
_cell.angle_gamma   90.00
#
_symmetry.space_group_name_H-M   'P 1'
#
loop_
_entity.id
_entity.type
_entity.pdbx_description
1 polymer ?
#
loop_
_entity_poly.entity_id
_entity_poly.type
_entity_poly.pdbx_seq_one_letter_code
_entity_poly.pdbx_strand_id
1 'polypeptide(L)'
;MPLHLDEDPDFGARLQEERERIGLEVHELGHLAGKPVNIQKRYEKGTSTIPIRYLQAIALRTDISVQYILTGKRGGAAFDSLPLKE
;
A
#
# COMPACT_ATOMS: atom_id res chain seq x y z
N MET A 1 27.69 -10.11 -2.32
CA MET A 1 26.60 -9.57 -1.47
C MET A 1 25.31 -10.20 -1.99
N PRO A 2 24.61 -11.04 -1.21
CA PRO A 2 23.34 -11.59 -1.69
C PRO A 2 22.33 -10.44 -1.79
N LEU A 3 21.65 -10.33 -2.93
CA LEU A 3 20.45 -9.50 -3.06
C LEU A 3 19.41 -10.06 -2.08
N HIS A 4 19.15 -9.35 -0.98
CA HIS A 4 17.99 -9.61 -0.14
C HIS A 4 16.77 -9.14 -0.93
N LEU A 5 16.26 -10.01 -1.81
CA LEU A 5 15.05 -9.75 -2.62
C LEU A 5 13.81 -9.56 -1.73
N ASP A 6 13.93 -9.88 -0.44
CA ASP A 6 12.84 -9.93 0.53
C ASP A 6 12.53 -8.57 1.17
N GLU A 7 13.42 -7.58 1.05
CA GLU A 7 13.25 -6.27 1.70
C GLU A 7 13.43 -5.13 0.71
N ASP A 8 12.32 -4.59 0.22
CA ASP A 8 12.27 -3.25 -0.38
C ASP A 8 12.17 -2.24 0.78
N PRO A 9 13.27 -1.54 1.15
CA PRO A 9 13.29 -0.65 2.31
C PRO A 9 12.34 0.55 2.14
N ASP A 10 12.00 0.88 0.90
CA ASP A 10 11.17 2.04 0.55
C ASP A 10 9.67 1.69 0.51
N PHE A 11 9.31 0.41 0.67
CA PHE A 11 7.91 -0.03 0.64
C PHE A 11 7.04 0.71 1.66
N GLY A 12 7.51 0.79 2.90
CA GLY A 12 6.80 1.49 3.98
C GLY A 12 6.65 2.98 3.69
N ALA A 13 7.71 3.61 3.18
CA ALA A 13 7.69 5.01 2.79
C ALA A 13 6.66 5.28 1.68
N ARG A 14 6.59 4.42 0.66
CA ARG A 14 5.58 4.57 -0.41
C ARG A 14 4.14 4.36 0.08
N LEU A 15 3.93 3.48 1.06
CA LEU A 15 2.62 3.34 1.72
C LEU A 15 2.25 4.63 2.47
N GLN A 16 3.21 5.23 3.19
CA GLN A 16 3.03 6.51 3.86
C GLN A 16 2.70 7.63 2.86
N GLU A 17 3.48 7.75 1.77
CA GLU A 17 3.26 8.75 0.73
C GLU A 17 1.86 8.67 0.14
N GLU A 18 1.37 7.47 -0.19
CA GLU A 18 0.03 7.32 -0.76
C GLU A 18 -1.08 7.63 0.25
N ARG A 19 -0.89 7.29 1.53
CA ARG A 19 -1.79 7.69 2.61
C ARG A 19 -1.90 9.21 2.69
N GLU A 20 -0.76 9.89 2.73
CA GLU A 20 -0.67 11.35 2.85
C GLU A 20 -1.22 12.05 1.61
N ARG A 21 -1.00 11.48 0.42
CA ARG A 21 -1.56 12.00 -0.84
C ARG A 21 -3.08 12.08 -0.83
N ILE A 22 -3.75 11.11 -0.20
CA ILE A 22 -5.22 11.10 -0.10
C ILE A 22 -5.74 11.77 1.19
N GLY A 23 -4.85 12.39 1.97
CA GLY A 23 -5.21 13.18 3.14
C GLY A 23 -5.67 12.38 4.36
N LEU A 24 -5.34 11.09 4.45
CA LEU A 24 -5.71 10.28 5.60
C LEU A 24 -4.67 10.36 6.72
N GLU A 25 -5.15 10.43 7.95
CA GLU A 25 -4.38 10.19 9.14
C GLU A 25 -3.99 8.70 9.28
N VAL A 26 -2.91 8.42 9.99
CA VAL A 26 -2.40 7.05 10.18
C VAL A 26 -3.45 6.11 10.79
N HIS A 27 -4.27 6.61 11.71
CA HIS A 27 -5.30 5.80 12.35
C HIS A 27 -6.48 5.49 11.42
N GLU A 28 -6.80 6.38 10.48
CA GLU A 28 -7.90 6.22 9.52
C GLU A 28 -7.58 5.12 8.51
N LEU A 29 -6.38 5.13 7.92
CA LEU A 29 -5.95 4.07 7.01
C LEU A 29 -5.88 2.71 7.72
N GLY A 30 -5.36 2.70 8.95
CA GLY A 30 -5.35 1.49 9.78
C GLY A 30 -6.77 0.93 9.98
N HIS A 31 -7.73 1.78 10.36
CA HIS A 31 -9.13 1.38 10.56
C HIS A 31 -9.76 0.84 9.26
N LEU A 32 -9.55 1.52 8.13
CA LEU A 32 -10.02 1.07 6.81
C LEU A 32 -9.44 -0.29 6.42
N ALA A 33 -8.26 -0.66 6.88
CA ALA A 33 -7.65 -1.97 6.63
C ALA A 33 -7.92 -3.01 7.75
N GLY A 34 -8.73 -2.67 8.77
CA GLY A 34 -8.97 -3.54 9.93
C GLY A 34 -7.73 -3.75 10.80
N LYS A 35 -6.85 -2.75 10.87
CA LYS A 35 -5.59 -2.77 11.61
C LYS A 35 -5.55 -1.70 12.70
N PRO A 36 -5.00 -2.02 13.88
CA PRO A 36 -4.70 -1.02 14.89
C PRO A 36 -3.66 0.01 14.39
N VAL A 37 -3.72 1.24 14.89
CA VAL A 37 -2.82 2.35 14.49
C VAL A 37 -1.33 2.04 14.70
N ASN A 38 -0.98 1.26 15.74
CA ASN A 38 0.41 0.87 15.98
C ASN A 38 0.94 -0.10 14.92
N ILE A 39 0.09 -0.97 14.37
CA ILE A 39 0.43 -1.86 13.26
C ILE A 39 0.61 -1.03 11.98
N GLN A 40 -0.29 -0.08 11.72
CA GLN A 40 -0.15 0.83 10.58
C GLN A 40 1.19 1.59 10.62
N LYS A 41 1.56 2.15 11.77
CA LYS A 41 2.86 2.82 11.96
C LYS A 41 4.04 1.90 11.68
N ARG A 42 3.94 0.60 11.99
CA ARG A 42 5.03 -0.36 11.72
C ARG A 42 5.16 -0.66 10.23
N TYR A 43 4.04 -0.74 9.52
CA TYR A 43 4.00 -0.91 8.07
C TYR A 43 4.62 0.29 7.35
N GLU A 44 4.24 1.52 7.72
CA GLU A 44 4.81 2.74 7.14
C GLU A 44 6.30 2.91 7.44
N LYS A 45 6.78 2.37 8.58
CA LYS A 45 8.21 2.35 8.91
C LYS A 45 8.99 1.18 8.28
N GLY A 46 8.33 0.28 7.56
CA GLY A 46 8.95 -0.94 7.01
C GLY A 46 9.39 -1.97 8.06
N THR A 47 9.01 -1.80 9.33
CA THR A 47 9.45 -2.66 10.46
C THR A 47 8.60 -3.93 10.64
N SER A 48 7.67 -4.20 9.72
CA SER A 48 6.78 -5.36 9.79
C SER A 48 6.30 -5.74 8.40
N THR A 49 6.21 -7.04 8.15
CA THR A 49 5.67 -7.59 6.91
C THR A 49 4.20 -7.22 6.74
N ILE A 50 3.88 -6.66 5.57
CA ILE A 50 2.52 -6.28 5.20
C ILE A 50 1.84 -7.48 4.53
N PRO A 51 0.71 -7.98 5.07
CA PRO A 51 0.04 -9.11 4.48
C PRO A 51 -0.73 -8.69 3.22
N ILE A 52 -0.81 -9.55 2.21
CA ILE A 52 -1.53 -9.25 0.95
C ILE A 52 -2.98 -8.79 1.16
N ARG A 53 -3.67 -9.37 2.16
CA ARG A 53 -5.04 -8.98 2.53
C ARG A 53 -5.17 -7.52 2.96
N TYR A 54 -4.10 -6.94 3.51
CA TYR A 54 -4.07 -5.52 3.86
C TYR A 54 -4.03 -4.67 2.57
N LEU A 55 -3.18 -5.02 1.60
CA LEU A 55 -3.10 -4.34 0.31
C LEU A 55 -4.42 -4.43 -0.48
N GLN A 56 -5.07 -5.61 -0.45
CA GLN A 56 -6.39 -5.80 -1.05
C GLN A 56 -7.44 -4.90 -0.37
N ALA A 57 -7.44 -4.82 0.96
CA ALA A 57 -8.40 -4.00 1.69
C ALA A 57 -8.26 -2.51 1.37
N ILE A 58 -7.03 -1.98 1.31
CA ILE A 58 -6.83 -0.57 0.96
C ILE A 58 -7.14 -0.28 -0.51
N ALA A 59 -6.83 -1.20 -1.43
CA ALA A 59 -7.18 -1.06 -2.85
C ALA A 59 -8.69 -0.99 -3.10
N LEU A 60 -9.49 -1.70 -2.29
CA LEU A 60 -10.94 -1.73 -2.43
C LEU A 60 -11.64 -0.54 -1.72
N ARG A 61 -10.96 0.12 -0.78
CA ARG A 61 -11.58 1.08 0.14
C ARG A 61 -11.04 2.51 0.01
N THR A 62 -9.99 2.71 -0.78
CA THR A 62 -9.30 4.01 -0.91
C THR A 62 -8.74 4.18 -2.32
N ASP A 63 -8.40 5.42 -2.68
CA ASP A 63 -7.73 5.74 -3.94
C ASP A 63 -6.19 5.53 -3.89
N ILE A 64 -5.69 4.73 -2.95
CA ILE A 64 -4.26 4.40 -2.83
C ILE A 64 -3.81 3.54 -4.01
N SER A 65 -2.71 3.91 -4.65
CA SER A 65 -2.11 3.11 -5.71
C SER A 65 -1.26 1.97 -5.12
N VAL A 66 -1.84 0.77 -5.04
CA VAL A 66 -1.08 -0.43 -4.66
C VAL A 66 0.04 -0.73 -5.65
N GLN A 67 -0.17 -0.44 -6.94
CA GLN A 67 0.88 -0.57 -7.96
C GLN A 67 2.09 0.32 -7.66
N TYR A 68 1.88 1.56 -7.23
CA TYR A 68 2.96 2.42 -6.78
C TYR A 68 3.67 1.87 -5.53
N ILE A 69 2.90 1.43 -4.53
CA ILE A 69 3.48 0.85 -3.31
C ILE A 69 4.39 -0.34 -3.63
N LEU A 70 3.95 -1.24 -4.53
CA LEU A 70 4.72 -2.43 -4.90
C LEU A 70 5.93 -2.14 -5.81
N THR A 71 5.86 -1.10 -6.65
CA THR A 71 6.82 -0.95 -7.78
C THR A 71 7.62 0.35 -7.78
N GLY A 72 7.24 1.34 -6.98
CA GLY A 72 7.82 2.69 -7.01
C GLY A 72 7.52 3.48 -8.28
N LYS A 73 6.74 2.94 -9.22
CA LYS A 73 6.44 3.59 -10.50
C LYS A 73 5.06 4.24 -10.46
N ARG A 74 5.00 5.59 -10.43
CA ARG A 74 3.74 6.31 -10.62
C ARG A 74 3.28 6.20 -12.07
N GLY A 75 1.98 6.03 -12.29
CA GLY A 75 1.40 6.03 -13.63
C GLY A 75 1.62 4.75 -14.45
N GLY A 76 1.81 3.60 -13.81
CA GLY A 76 1.56 2.33 -14.50
C GLY A 76 0.08 2.29 -14.88
N ALA A 77 -0.22 1.92 -16.13
CA ALA A 77 -1.54 2.00 -16.73
C ALA A 77 -2.64 1.77 -15.70
N ALA A 78 -3.62 2.69 -15.68
CA ALA A 78 -4.91 2.39 -15.06
C ALA A 78 -5.22 0.93 -15.36
N PHE A 79 -5.69 0.18 -14.36
CA PHE A 79 -6.47 -1.03 -14.66
C PHE A 79 -7.77 -0.52 -15.31
N ASP A 80 -7.62 0.08 -16.50
CA ASP A 80 -8.68 0.55 -17.36
C ASP A 80 -9.46 -0.72 -17.62
N SER A 81 -10.64 -0.74 -17.02
CA SER A 81 -11.72 -1.69 -17.21
C SER A 81 -11.45 -2.59 -18.40
N LEU A 82 -10.91 -3.78 -18.13
CA LEU A 82 -11.06 -4.87 -19.08
C LEU A 82 -12.57 -4.93 -19.33
N PRO A 83 -13.04 -4.70 -20.57
CA PRO A 83 -14.45 -4.86 -20.85
C PRO A 83 -14.80 -6.29 -20.45
N LEU A 84 -15.78 -6.43 -19.56
CA LEU A 84 -16.43 -7.71 -19.32
C LEU A 84 -16.89 -8.19 -20.70
N LYS A 85 -16.16 -9.15 -21.28
CA LYS A 85 -16.65 -9.87 -22.44
C LYS A 85 -17.81 -10.73 -21.93
N GLU A 86 -19.00 -10.39 -22.40
CA GLU A 86 -20.20 -11.24 -22.29
C GLU A 86 -20.00 -12.58 -22.99
#